data_AF-A0A9N9UGG5-F1
#
_entry.id   AF-A0A9N9UGG5-F1
#
_cell.length_a   1.000
_cell.length_b   1.000
_cell.length_c   1.000
_cell.angle_alpha   90.00
_cell.angle_beta   90.00
_cell.angle_gamma   90.00
#
_symmetry.space_group_name_H-M   'P 1'
#
loop_
_entity.id
_entity.type
_entity.pdbx_description
1 polymer ?
#
loop_
_entity_poly.entity_id
_entity_poly.type
_entity_poly.pdbx_seq_one_letter_code
_entity_poly.pdbx_strand_id
1 'polypeptide(L)'
;MGKILNWCLNRDPNRECCTKDLYIVTAALEMPECPRENRVVGETLTVNHLVDLAEDAARKRFDVKYHSLETLKEFQIPELPGHENGYKEYPREVLFVFLSILHRWMAEGLASISTEGSLNEKSPDIKPLTAQELMGKHWKSL
;
A
#
# COMPACT_ATOMS: atom_id res chain seq x y z
N MET A 1 7.68 -21.78 16.06
CA MET A 1 6.34 -21.18 15.92
C MET A 1 6.56 -19.73 15.51
N GLY A 2 6.16 -19.36 14.29
CA GLY A 2 6.52 -18.07 13.69
C GLY A 2 6.62 -18.19 12.16
N LYS A 3 5.48 -18.39 11.49
CA LYS A 3 5.37 -18.38 10.02
C LYS A 3 5.12 -16.94 9.56
N ILE A 4 6.14 -16.11 9.61
CA ILE A 4 6.16 -14.79 8.96
C ILE A 4 7.17 -14.94 7.81
N LEU A 5 6.77 -14.60 6.58
CA LEU A 5 7.55 -14.67 5.32
C LEU A 5 7.48 -15.93 4.43
N ASN A 6 6.42 -16.74 4.46
CA ASN A 6 6.21 -17.75 3.39
C ASN A 6 5.34 -17.29 2.21
N TRP A 7 4.91 -16.04 2.18
CA TRP A 7 4.07 -15.51 1.09
C TRP A 7 4.86 -15.03 -0.14
N CYS A 8 6.14 -14.67 0.00
CA CYS A 8 6.96 -14.16 -1.11
C CYS A 8 7.85 -15.22 -1.78
N LEU A 9 8.01 -16.42 -1.20
CA LEU A 9 8.94 -17.44 -1.72
C LEU A 9 8.28 -18.54 -2.56
N ASN A 10 6.95 -18.58 -2.63
CA ASN A 10 6.28 -19.42 -3.62
C ASN A 10 6.36 -18.74 -4.99
N ARG A 11 7.33 -19.20 -5.79
CA ARG A 11 7.58 -18.85 -7.18
C ARG A 11 6.40 -19.32 -8.06
N ASP A 12 5.24 -18.69 -7.88
CA ASP A 12 4.10 -18.78 -8.79
C ASP A 12 4.39 -17.84 -9.98
N PRO A 13 4.63 -18.37 -11.19
CA PRO A 13 4.96 -17.55 -12.36
C PRO A 13 3.82 -16.62 -12.79
N ASN A 14 2.60 -16.75 -12.24
CA ASN A 14 1.46 -15.89 -12.53
C ASN A 14 1.25 -14.75 -11.51
N ARG A 15 2.10 -14.62 -10.48
CA ARG A 15 2.05 -13.50 -9.51
C ARG A 15 3.14 -12.46 -9.82
N GLU A 16 2.90 -11.67 -10.86
CA GLU A 16 3.77 -10.55 -11.26
C GLU A 16 3.80 -9.38 -10.27
N CYS A 17 2.96 -9.40 -9.22
CA CYS A 17 2.84 -8.31 -8.24
C CYS A 17 4.14 -8.01 -7.49
N CYS A 18 5.02 -9.01 -7.28
CA CYS A 18 6.20 -8.85 -6.41
C CYS A 18 7.54 -8.91 -7.16
N THR A 19 7.57 -9.22 -8.46
CA THR A 19 8.84 -9.42 -9.18
C THR A 19 9.56 -8.11 -9.48
N LYS A 20 8.83 -7.03 -9.80
CA LYS A 20 9.43 -5.72 -10.07
C LYS A 20 10.06 -5.09 -8.83
N ASP A 21 9.38 -5.18 -7.69
CA ASP A 21 9.88 -4.64 -6.41
C ASP A 21 11.09 -5.43 -5.89
N LEU A 22 11.17 -6.73 -6.20
CA LEU A 22 12.34 -7.55 -5.88
C LEU A 22 13.61 -7.02 -6.59
N TYR A 23 13.51 -6.56 -7.84
CA TYR A 23 14.65 -5.98 -8.55
C TYR A 23 15.15 -4.69 -7.90
N ILE A 24 14.27 -3.90 -7.29
CA ILE A 24 14.66 -2.68 -6.57
C ILE A 24 15.44 -3.02 -5.31
N VAL A 25 15.02 -4.07 -4.58
CA VAL A 25 15.77 -4.57 -3.42
C VAL A 25 17.13 -5.11 -3.85
N THR A 26 17.22 -5.86 -4.95
CA THR A 26 18.51 -6.33 -5.49
C THR A 26 19.41 -5.16 -5.86
N ALA A 27 18.89 -4.15 -6.57
CA ALA A 27 19.67 -2.97 -6.94
C ALA A 27 20.21 -2.23 -5.70
N ALA A 28 19.43 -2.16 -4.61
CA ALA A 28 19.87 -1.57 -3.35
C ALA A 28 21.02 -2.35 -2.71
N LEU A 29 21.01 -3.69 -2.82
CA LEU A 29 22.07 -4.56 -2.29
C LEU A 29 23.37 -4.51 -3.11
N GLU A 30 23.29 -4.14 -4.39
CA GLU A 30 24.45 -4.01 -5.28
C GLU A 30 25.13 -2.63 -5.17
N MET A 31 24.56 -1.70 -4.40
CA MET A 31 25.18 -0.39 -4.18
C MET A 31 26.50 -0.51 -3.41
N PRO A 32 27.54 0.25 -3.77
CA PRO A 32 28.83 0.21 -3.09
C PRO A 32 28.74 0.66 -1.63
N GLU A 33 27.78 1.53 -1.32
CA GLU A 33 27.47 1.99 0.02
C GLU A 33 25.96 1.92 0.27
N CYS A 34 25.56 1.29 1.38
CA CYS A 34 24.17 1.25 1.80
C CYS A 34 23.86 2.54 2.60
N PRO A 35 23.04 3.46 2.07
CA PRO A 35 22.66 4.65 2.81
C PRO A 35 21.81 4.27 4.03
N ARG A 36 21.77 5.17 5.03
CA ARG A 36 20.96 4.99 6.24
C ARG A 36 19.48 4.76 5.94
N GLU A 37 19.00 5.35 4.83
CA GLU A 37 17.62 5.24 4.38
C GLU A 37 17.61 4.98 2.88
N ASN A 38 16.79 3.99 2.48
CA ASN A 38 16.45 3.73 1.09
C ASN A 38 14.94 3.91 0.93
N ARG A 39 14.55 4.73 -0.04
CA ARG A 39 13.14 4.98 -0.37
C ARG A 39 12.84 4.42 -1.75
N VAL A 40 11.68 3.80 -1.86
CA VAL A 40 11.09 3.38 -3.14
C VAL A 40 9.71 4.00 -3.20
N VAL A 41 9.49 4.84 -4.21
CA VAL A 41 8.19 5.46 -4.45
C VAL A 41 7.58 4.76 -5.66
N GLY A 42 6.53 3.97 -5.43
CA GLY A 42 5.81 3.29 -6.50
C GLY A 42 5.06 4.28 -7.39
N GLU A 43 4.12 4.98 -6.76
CA GLU A 43 3.29 6.01 -7.36
C GLU A 43 2.79 6.95 -6.26
N THR A 44 2.52 8.20 -6.60
CA THR A 44 1.91 9.17 -5.67
C THR A 44 0.50 9.51 -6.15
N LEU A 45 -0.50 9.12 -5.37
CA LEU A 45 -1.92 9.35 -5.66
C LEU A 45 -2.66 9.84 -4.42
N THR A 46 -3.79 10.50 -4.65
CA THR A 46 -4.78 10.72 -3.58
C THR A 46 -5.58 9.44 -3.37
N VAL A 47 -6.13 9.27 -2.15
CA VAL A 47 -7.01 8.15 -1.85
C VAL A 47 -8.26 8.15 -2.75
N ASN A 48 -8.77 9.34 -3.10
CA ASN A 48 -9.91 9.47 -4.02
C ASN A 48 -9.58 8.91 -5.41
N HIS A 49 -8.41 9.25 -5.96
CA HIS A 49 -8.00 8.72 -7.24
C HIS A 49 -7.77 7.19 -7.18
N LEU A 50 -7.23 6.70 -6.05
CA LEU A 50 -7.11 5.26 -5.82
C LEU A 50 -8.47 4.56 -5.80
N VAL A 51 -9.50 5.19 -5.20
CA VAL A 51 -10.88 4.69 -5.20
C VAL A 51 -11.44 4.65 -6.62
N ASP A 52 -11.25 5.70 -7.41
CA ASP A 52 -11.72 5.74 -8.81
C ASP A 52 -11.12 4.58 -9.63
N LEU A 53 -9.81 4.34 -9.50
CA LEU A 53 -9.14 3.22 -10.15
C LEU A 53 -9.70 1.85 -9.69
N ALA A 54 -10.04 1.72 -8.41
CA ALA A 54 -10.59 0.50 -7.84
C ALA A 54 -12.01 0.22 -8.35
N GLU A 55 -12.85 1.25 -8.41
CA GLU A 55 -14.22 1.17 -8.95
C GLU A 55 -14.21 0.79 -10.44
N ASP A 56 -13.30 1.39 -11.20
CA ASP A 56 -13.12 1.09 -12.63
C ASP A 56 -12.66 -0.36 -12.86
N ALA A 57 -11.69 -0.82 -12.06
CA ALA A 57 -11.19 -2.19 -12.15
C ALA A 57 -12.25 -3.22 -11.76
N ALA A 58 -13.05 -2.93 -10.74
CA ALA A 58 -14.09 -3.81 -10.23
C ALA A 58 -15.45 -3.66 -10.94
N ARG A 59 -15.60 -2.67 -11.83
CA ARG A 59 -16.86 -2.34 -12.54
C ARG A 59 -18.05 -2.11 -11.58
N LYS A 60 -17.78 -1.56 -10.40
CA LYS A 60 -18.80 -1.25 -9.38
C LYS A 60 -18.46 0.06 -8.67
N ARG A 61 -19.49 0.78 -8.23
CA ARG A 61 -19.34 1.96 -7.37
C ARG A 61 -19.37 1.54 -5.90
N PHE A 62 -18.58 2.21 -5.09
CA PHE A 62 -18.49 2.03 -3.65
C PHE A 62 -19.32 3.09 -2.92
N ASP A 63 -19.80 2.73 -1.73
CA ASP A 63 -20.36 3.69 -0.78
C ASP A 63 -19.20 4.42 -0.07
N VAL A 64 -18.71 5.48 -0.69
CA VAL A 64 -17.56 6.25 -0.19
C VAL A 64 -17.99 7.20 0.93
N LYS A 65 -17.41 7.02 2.11
CA LYS A 65 -17.63 7.88 3.28
C LYS A 65 -16.37 8.63 3.65
N TYR A 66 -16.51 9.93 3.83
CA TYR A 66 -15.43 10.81 4.26
C TYR A 66 -15.46 10.98 5.78
N HIS A 67 -14.28 11.03 6.38
CA HIS A 67 -14.10 11.22 7.82
C HIS A 67 -13.41 12.56 8.06
N SER A 68 -13.82 13.26 9.13
CA SER A 68 -13.13 14.50 9.52
C SER A 68 -11.81 14.17 10.21
N LEU A 69 -10.86 15.10 10.17
CA LEU A 69 -9.61 14.96 10.93
C LEU A 69 -9.86 14.87 12.44
N GLU A 70 -10.94 15.46 12.93
CA GLU A 70 -11.34 15.41 14.34
C GLU A 70 -11.69 13.98 14.75
N THR A 71 -12.58 13.30 14.02
CA THR A 71 -12.96 11.92 14.32
C THR A 71 -11.77 10.96 14.23
N LEU A 72 -10.86 11.19 13.27
CA LEU A 72 -9.65 10.38 13.13
C LEU A 72 -8.67 10.57 14.30
N LYS A 73 -8.59 11.78 14.89
CA LYS A 73 -7.77 12.06 16.08
C LYS A 73 -8.31 11.39 17.34
N GLU A 74 -9.62 11.17 17.40
CA GLU A 74 -10.30 10.45 18.47
C GLU A 74 -10.30 8.92 18.25
N PHE A 75 -9.63 8.43 17.20
CA PHE A 75 -9.59 7.02 16.81
C PHE A 75 -10.97 6.42 16.48
N GLN A 76 -11.88 7.29 16.00
CA GLN A 76 -13.22 6.91 15.61
C GLN A 76 -13.30 6.72 14.09
N ILE A 77 -13.45 5.47 13.68
CA ILE A 77 -13.80 5.09 12.32
C ILE A 77 -15.02 4.15 12.35
N PRO A 78 -15.89 4.20 11.33
CA PRO A 78 -16.97 3.25 11.21
C PRO A 78 -16.41 1.85 10.94
N GLU A 79 -17.14 0.86 11.43
CA GLU A 79 -16.85 -0.52 11.12
C GLU A 79 -17.30 -0.85 9.70
N LEU A 80 -16.38 -1.38 8.90
CA LEU A 80 -16.67 -1.88 7.56
C LEU A 80 -16.68 -3.42 7.58
N PRO A 81 -17.48 -4.09 6.73
CA PRO A 81 -17.52 -5.55 6.67
C PRO A 81 -16.13 -6.21 6.48
N GLY A 82 -15.20 -5.52 5.82
CA GLY A 82 -13.83 -6.00 5.63
C GLY A 82 -12.99 -6.07 6.92
N HIS A 83 -13.36 -5.35 7.98
CA HIS A 83 -12.61 -5.33 9.25
C HIS A 83 -12.76 -6.63 10.03
N GLU A 84 -13.88 -7.34 9.86
CA GLU A 84 -14.18 -8.58 10.60
C GLU A 84 -13.08 -9.63 10.50
N ASN A 85 -12.44 -9.75 9.32
CA ASN A 85 -11.36 -10.71 9.13
C ASN A 85 -10.08 -10.31 9.89
N GLY A 86 -9.86 -9.01 10.12
CA GLY A 86 -8.72 -8.50 10.88
C GLY A 86 -8.79 -8.82 12.37
N TYR A 87 -10.00 -9.05 12.91
CA TYR A 87 -10.19 -9.34 14.33
C TYR A 87 -9.63 -10.69 14.79
N LYS A 88 -9.29 -11.57 13.83
CA LYS A 88 -8.59 -12.83 14.11
C LYS A 88 -7.18 -12.61 14.62
N GLU A 89 -6.53 -11.53 14.17
CA GLU A 89 -5.13 -11.21 14.48
C GLU A 89 -5.01 -10.07 15.50
N TYR A 90 -5.95 -9.12 15.50
CA TYR A 90 -5.90 -7.93 16.35
C TYR A 90 -7.25 -7.68 17.03
N PRO A 91 -7.27 -7.31 18.33
CA PRO A 91 -8.50 -6.79 18.94
C PRO A 91 -9.06 -5.60 18.16
N ARG A 92 -10.38 -5.47 18.13
CA ARG A 92 -11.09 -4.43 17.37
C ARG A 92 -10.56 -3.03 17.67
N GLU A 93 -10.35 -2.74 18.96
CA GLU A 93 -9.91 -1.44 19.45
C GLU A 93 -8.51 -1.10 18.92
N VAL A 94 -7.62 -2.10 18.86
CA VAL A 94 -6.25 -1.92 18.35
C VAL A 94 -6.27 -1.68 16.85
N LEU A 95 -7.09 -2.44 16.11
CA LEU A 95 -7.24 -2.25 14.67
C LEU A 95 -7.76 -0.84 14.34
N PHE A 96 -8.72 -0.34 15.10
CA PHE A 96 -9.34 0.96 14.84
C PHE A 96 -8.40 2.12 15.13
N VAL A 97 -7.62 2.03 16.22
CA VAL A 97 -6.54 3.00 16.49
C VAL A 97 -5.55 3.01 15.34
N PHE A 98 -5.09 1.85 14.89
CA PHE A 98 -4.12 1.74 13.81
C PHE A 98 -4.63 2.31 12.48
N LEU A 99 -5.84 1.92 12.07
CA LEU A 99 -6.45 2.42 10.83
C LEU A 99 -6.72 3.93 10.89
N SER A 100 -7.14 4.46 12.04
CA SER A 100 -7.35 5.90 12.21
C SER A 100 -6.06 6.70 12.04
N ILE A 101 -4.93 6.19 12.54
CA ILE A 101 -3.61 6.80 12.35
C ILE A 101 -3.23 6.83 10.87
N LEU A 102 -3.40 5.71 10.15
CA LEU A 102 -3.09 5.63 8.72
C LEU A 102 -3.97 6.57 7.90
N HIS A 103 -5.28 6.58 8.14
CA HIS A 103 -6.20 7.51 7.48
C HIS A 103 -5.83 8.96 7.74
N ARG A 104 -5.44 9.29 8.98
CA ARG A 104 -4.99 10.63 9.33
C ARG A 104 -3.70 11.01 8.60
N TRP A 105 -2.70 10.13 8.53
CA TRP A 105 -1.46 10.40 7.80
C TRP A 105 -1.71 10.67 6.32
N MET A 106 -2.64 9.94 5.70
CA MET A 106 -3.03 10.22 4.31
C MET A 106 -3.74 11.58 4.18
N ALA A 107 -4.66 11.92 5.10
CA ALA A 107 -5.39 13.17 5.07
C ALA A 107 -4.52 14.42 5.38
N GLU A 108 -3.51 14.27 6.23
CA GLU A 108 -2.55 15.33 6.57
C GLU A 108 -1.37 15.42 5.58
N GLY A 109 -1.32 14.56 4.55
CA GLY A 109 -0.25 14.53 3.55
C GLY A 109 1.08 13.93 4.05
N LEU A 110 1.10 13.38 5.26
CA LEU A 110 2.29 12.76 5.89
C LEU A 110 2.72 11.46 5.21
N ALA A 111 1.84 10.85 4.41
CA ALA A 111 2.14 9.69 3.58
C ALA A 111 2.82 10.04 2.25
N SER A 112 2.99 11.34 1.93
CA SER A 112 3.66 11.78 0.70
C SER A 112 5.18 11.75 0.90
N ILE A 113 5.86 10.90 0.14
CA ILE A 113 7.30 10.69 0.23
C ILE A 113 7.99 11.32 -0.97
N SER A 114 9.07 12.08 -0.74
CA SER A 114 9.88 12.65 -1.82
C SER A 114 10.64 11.57 -2.60
N THR A 115 10.66 11.71 -3.93
CA THR A 115 11.48 10.90 -4.84
C THR A 115 12.94 11.30 -4.82
N GLU A 116 13.29 12.46 -4.27
CA GLU A 116 14.67 12.93 -4.21
C GLU A 116 15.55 11.95 -3.41
N GLY A 117 16.65 11.50 -4.02
CA GLY A 117 17.58 10.54 -3.45
C GLY A 117 17.04 9.12 -3.30
N SER A 118 15.84 8.85 -3.83
CA SER A 118 15.21 7.53 -3.81
C SER A 118 15.93 6.55 -4.73
N LEU A 119 15.65 5.26 -4.54
CA LEU A 119 16.14 4.21 -5.44
C LEU A 119 15.56 4.35 -6.86
N ASN A 120 14.40 5.00 -7.02
CA ASN A 120 13.84 5.28 -8.34
C ASN A 120 14.73 6.21 -9.17
N GLU A 121 15.38 7.20 -8.55
CA GLU A 121 16.30 8.11 -9.25
C GLU A 121 17.64 7.44 -9.56
N LYS A 122 18.10 6.55 -8.66
CA LYS A 122 19.36 5.82 -8.82
C LYS A 122 19.25 4.67 -9.81
N SER A 123 18.06 4.09 -9.96
CA SER A 123 17.77 2.95 -10.85
C SER A 123 16.56 3.25 -11.75
N PRO A 124 16.67 4.23 -12.66
CA PRO A 124 15.52 4.70 -13.48
C PRO A 124 14.96 3.65 -14.43
N ASP A 125 15.75 2.61 -14.73
CA ASP A 125 15.34 1.48 -15.57
C ASP A 125 14.35 0.55 -14.88
N ILE A 126 14.33 0.54 -13.54
CA ILE A 126 13.44 -0.31 -12.74
C ILE A 126 12.20 0.51 -12.37
N LYS A 127 11.11 0.28 -13.09
CA LYS A 127 9.83 0.98 -12.87
C LYS A 127 8.89 0.13 -12.02
N PRO A 128 8.45 0.62 -10.84
CA PRO A 128 7.39 -0.01 -10.07
C PRO A 128 6.10 -0.20 -10.88
N LEU A 129 5.23 -1.10 -10.44
CA LEU A 129 3.88 -1.20 -10.99
C LEU A 129 3.07 0.02 -10.57
N THR A 130 2.31 0.59 -11.51
CA THR A 130 1.30 1.61 -11.20
C THR A 130 0.10 0.99 -10.50
N ALA A 131 -0.64 1.80 -9.76
CA ALA A 131 -1.90 1.39 -9.12
C ALA A 131 -2.89 0.86 -10.17
N GLN A 132 -3.00 1.50 -11.33
CA GLN A 132 -3.86 1.04 -12.42
C GLN A 132 -3.49 -0.37 -12.92
N GLU A 133 -2.21 -0.63 -13.17
CA GLU A 133 -1.73 -1.95 -13.59
C GLU A 133 -2.01 -3.01 -12.52
N LEU A 134 -1.74 -2.69 -11.25
CA LEU A 134 -1.96 -3.58 -10.12
C LEU A 134 -3.44 -3.97 -10.01
N MET A 135 -4.33 -2.98 -9.98
CA MET A 135 -5.76 -3.20 -9.85
C MET A 135 -6.34 -3.92 -11.06
N GLY A 136 -5.91 -3.54 -12.26
CA GLY A 136 -6.29 -4.19 -13.51
C GLY A 136 -5.86 -5.66 -13.60
N LYS A 137 -4.84 -6.08 -12.86
CA LYS A 137 -4.42 -7.49 -12.77
C LYS A 137 -5.16 -8.27 -11.69
N HIS A 138 -5.42 -7.66 -10.53
CA HIS A 138 -5.83 -8.40 -9.32
C HIS A 138 -7.27 -8.14 -8.86
N TRP A 139 -7.94 -7.11 -9.34
CA TRP A 139 -9.31 -6.76 -8.90
C TRP A 139 -10.42 -6.98 -9.93
N LYS A 140 -10.09 -7.59 -11.07
CA LYS A 140 -11.09 -7.98 -12.09
C LYS A 140 -12.10 -9.04 -11.63
N SER A 141 -11.87 -9.70 -10.49
CA SER A 141 -12.68 -10.81 -9.98
C SER A 141 -13.42 -10.51 -8.67
N LEU A 142 -13.57 -9.23 -8.30
CA LEU A 142 -14.30 -8.77 -7.11
C LEU A 142 -15.80 -8.53 -7.35
#